data_AF-A0A2E1MVC8-F1
#
_entry.id   AF-A0A2E1MVC8-F1
#
_cell.length_a   1.000
_cell.length_b   1.000
_cell.length_c   1.000
_cell.angle_alpha   90.00
_cell.angle_beta   90.00
_cell.angle_gamma   90.00
#
_symmetry.space_group_name_H-M   'P 1'
#
loop_
_entity.id
_entity.type
_entity.pdbx_description
1 polymer ?
#
loop_
_entity_poly.entity_id
_entity_poly.type
_entity_poly.pdbx_seq_one_letter_code
_entity_poly.pdbx_strand_id
1 'polypeptide(L)'
;MDKNSSGLTKKQAKNVERGIVLFSVLALICLFQPFTIYLYGVACAAVVVAGLMFNLVPLCVEGVKTSQLIKIAIIIFIILIIVAIVAIGSGHLYGIYLQSTR
;
A
#
# COMPACT_ATOMS: atom_id res chain seq x y z
N MET A 1 -2.75 -39.32 0.31
CA MET A 1 -2.41 -38.12 -0.49
C MET A 1 -2.14 -36.99 0.49
N ASP A 2 -0.86 -36.70 0.68
CA ASP A 2 -0.34 -35.80 1.72
C ASP A 2 -0.89 -34.38 1.63
N LYS A 3 -1.56 -33.96 2.70
CA LYS A 3 -2.12 -32.61 2.90
C LYS A 3 -1.01 -31.68 3.43
N ASN A 4 0.11 -31.60 2.71
CA ASN A 4 1.29 -30.90 3.20
C ASN A 4 1.24 -29.39 2.83
N SER A 5 1.57 -28.53 3.80
CA SER A 5 2.22 -27.22 3.61
C SER A 5 1.51 -26.11 2.77
N SER A 6 0.22 -25.83 2.94
CA SER A 6 -0.43 -24.73 2.19
C SER A 6 -0.36 -23.32 2.81
N GLY A 7 0.22 -23.14 4.00
CA GLY A 7 0.30 -21.86 4.71
C GLY A 7 1.74 -21.40 4.95
N LEU A 8 1.96 -20.10 5.13
CA LEU A 8 3.29 -19.56 5.45
C LEU A 8 3.85 -20.19 6.73
N THR A 9 5.10 -20.66 6.68
CA THR A 9 5.86 -21.00 7.89
C THR A 9 6.22 -19.74 8.67
N LYS A 10 6.35 -19.83 10.01
CA LYS A 10 6.79 -18.73 10.89
C LYS A 10 7.96 -17.93 10.33
N LYS A 11 8.95 -18.63 9.75
CA LYS A 11 10.16 -17.98 9.21
C LYS A 11 9.88 -17.19 7.94
N GLN A 12 9.01 -17.69 7.07
CA GLN A 12 8.60 -16.96 5.86
C GLN A 12 7.74 -15.74 6.23
N ALA A 13 6.80 -15.90 7.16
CA ALA A 13 5.91 -14.82 7.58
C ALA A 13 6.70 -13.62 8.13
N LYS A 14 7.68 -13.90 9.00
CA LYS A 14 8.57 -12.89 9.58
C LYS A 14 9.51 -12.24 8.55
N ASN A 15 9.94 -12.98 7.53
CA ASN A 15 10.75 -12.41 6.45
C ASN A 15 9.92 -11.48 5.55
N VAL A 16 8.68 -11.85 5.22
CA VAL A 16 7.77 -11.02 4.43
C VAL A 16 7.43 -9.74 5.19
N GLU A 17 7.07 -9.85 6.47
CA GLU A 17 6.85 -8.70 7.36
C GLU A 17 8.04 -7.74 7.33
N ARG A 18 9.26 -8.26 7.59
CA ARG A 18 10.46 -7.44 7.64
C ARG A 18 10.81 -6.80 6.30
N GLY A 19 10.55 -7.51 5.19
CA GLY A 19 10.72 -6.99 3.84
C GLY A 19 9.78 -5.83 3.54
N ILE A 20 8.51 -5.96 3.91
CA ILE A 20 7.51 -4.88 3.75
C ILE A 20 7.93 -3.66 4.56
N VAL A 21 8.25 -3.82 5.85
CA VAL A 21 8.65 -2.71 6.72
C VAL A 21 9.88 -2.00 6.16
N LEU A 22 10.91 -2.75 5.74
CA LEU A 22 12.14 -2.18 5.20
C LEU A 22 11.86 -1.41 3.89
N PHE A 23 11.06 -1.98 2.99
CA PHE A 23 10.65 -1.31 1.76
C PHE A 23 9.90 -0.02 2.05
N SER A 24 8.99 0.00 3.03
CA SER A 24 8.26 1.20 3.43
C SER A 24 9.15 2.30 3.98
N VAL A 25 10.12 1.95 4.82
CA VAL A 25 11.10 2.92 5.34
C VAL A 25 11.96 3.48 4.21
N LEU A 26 12.46 2.63 3.30
CA LEU A 26 13.26 3.08 2.16
C LEU A 26 12.46 3.98 1.19
N ALA A 27 11.20 3.64 0.93
CA ALA A 27 10.32 4.47 0.10
C ALA A 27 10.11 5.86 0.71
N LEU A 28 9.92 5.94 2.03
CA LEU A 28 9.80 7.21 2.75
C LEU A 28 11.10 8.03 2.67
N ILE A 29 12.26 7.40 2.89
CA ILE A 29 13.56 8.08 2.77
C ILE A 29 13.75 8.64 1.35
N CYS A 30 13.46 7.84 0.32
CA CYS A 30 13.53 8.27 -1.07
C CYS A 30 12.54 9.39 -1.39
N LEU A 31 11.38 9.44 -0.73
CA LEU A 31 10.39 10.49 -0.96
C LEU A 31 10.88 11.85 -0.44
N PHE A 32 11.56 11.87 0.71
CA PHE A 32 12.06 13.09 1.33
C PHE A 32 13.45 13.53 0.83
N GLN A 33 13.98 12.90 -0.22
CA GLN A 33 15.28 13.27 -0.75
C GLN A 33 15.22 14.59 -1.56
N PRO A 34 16.24 15.47 -1.48
CA PRO A 34 16.30 16.70 -2.26
C PRO A 34 17.08 16.58 -3.58
N PHE A 35 17.52 15.38 -3.97
CA PHE A 35 18.54 15.22 -5.02
C PHE A 35 17.99 15.37 -6.45
N THR A 36 16.80 14.82 -6.75
CA THR A 36 16.28 14.79 -8.12
C THR A 36 14.77 14.59 -8.19
N ILE A 37 14.13 15.33 -9.10
CA ILE A 37 12.69 15.27 -9.35
C ILE A 37 12.24 13.92 -9.92
N TYR A 38 13.10 13.24 -10.67
CA TYR A 38 12.77 11.92 -11.24
C TYR A 38 12.65 10.86 -10.14
N LEU A 39 13.60 10.86 -9.20
CA LEU A 39 13.57 9.92 -8.07
C LEU A 39 12.44 10.26 -7.10
N TYR A 40 12.10 11.55 -6.94
CA TYR A 40 10.91 11.98 -6.21
C TYR A 40 9.61 11.42 -6.83
N GLY A 41 9.43 11.54 -8.15
CA GLY A 41 8.25 11.02 -8.84
C GLY A 41 8.08 9.50 -8.67
N VAL A 42 9.19 8.75 -8.79
CA VAL A 42 9.19 7.30 -8.52
C VAL A 42 8.90 7.02 -7.04
N ALA A 43 9.47 7.81 -6.12
CA ALA A 43 9.25 7.65 -4.69
C ALA A 43 7.78 7.94 -4.29
N CYS A 44 7.10 8.87 -4.95
CA CYS A 44 5.66 9.10 -4.76
C CYS A 44 4.83 7.86 -5.11
N ALA A 45 5.12 7.19 -6.23
CA ALA A 45 4.42 5.94 -6.55
C ALA A 45 4.81 4.82 -5.57
N ALA A 46 6.10 4.70 -5.25
CA ALA A 46 6.62 3.69 -4.35
C ALA A 46 6.05 3.81 -2.93
N VAL A 47 5.84 5.02 -2.40
CA VAL A 47 5.30 5.21 -1.04
C VAL A 47 3.84 4.77 -0.96
N VAL A 48 3.05 4.95 -2.01
CA VAL A 48 1.65 4.49 -2.06
C VAL A 48 1.63 2.95 -2.06
N VAL A 49 2.45 2.32 -2.91
CA VAL A 49 2.59 0.86 -2.93
C VAL A 49 3.09 0.34 -1.58
N ALA A 50 4.07 1.01 -0.97
CA ALA A 50 4.59 0.67 0.34
C ALA A 50 3.54 0.78 1.44
N GLY A 51 2.73 1.84 1.45
CA GLY A 51 1.63 2.01 2.40
C GLY A 51 0.57 0.92 2.25
N LEU A 52 0.21 0.57 1.02
CA LEU A 52 -0.70 -0.55 0.73
C LEU A 52 -0.13 -1.88 1.23
N MET A 53 1.13 -2.18 0.94
CA MET A 53 1.80 -3.39 1.43
C MET A 53 1.92 -3.40 2.96
N PHE A 54 2.16 -2.25 3.58
CA PHE A 54 2.29 -2.14 5.04
C PHE A 54 1.01 -2.55 5.78
N ASN A 55 -0.17 -2.36 5.18
CA ASN A 55 -1.43 -2.85 5.72
C ASN A 55 -1.50 -4.39 5.80
N LEU A 56 -0.64 -5.13 5.11
CA LEU A 56 -0.56 -6.59 5.20
C LEU A 56 0.35 -7.09 6.34
N VAL A 57 1.19 -6.23 6.93
CA VAL A 57 2.10 -6.58 8.04
C VAL A 57 1.39 -7.32 9.19
N PRO A 58 0.29 -6.81 9.79
CA PRO A 58 -0.39 -7.50 10.88
C PRO A 58 -0.98 -8.86 10.46
N LEU A 59 -1.11 -9.11 9.15
CA LEU A 59 -1.66 -10.35 8.60
C LEU A 59 -0.59 -11.37 8.21
N CYS A 60 0.69 -11.00 8.31
CA CYS A 60 1.83 -11.89 8.06
C CYS A 60 2.07 -12.82 9.26
N VAL A 61 1.07 -13.64 9.59
CA VAL A 61 1.14 -14.64 10.66
C VAL A 61 1.23 -16.05 10.10
N GLU A 62 1.68 -17.00 10.92
CA GLU A 62 1.83 -18.39 10.50
C GLU A 62 0.51 -19.04 10.08
N GLY A 63 0.57 -19.93 9.08
CA GLY A 63 -0.60 -20.68 8.60
C GLY A 63 -1.52 -19.90 7.65
N VAL A 64 -1.33 -18.59 7.48
CA VAL A 64 -2.06 -17.81 6.46
C VAL A 64 -1.61 -18.24 5.07
N LYS A 65 -2.57 -18.46 4.17
CA LYS A 65 -2.29 -18.78 2.77
C LYS A 65 -1.91 -17.52 2.02
N THR A 66 -0.94 -17.61 1.12
CA THR A 66 -0.52 -16.48 0.26
C THR A 66 -1.69 -15.91 -0.57
N SER A 67 -2.64 -16.77 -0.97
CA SER A 67 -3.85 -16.35 -1.67
C SER A 67 -4.78 -15.45 -0.83
N GLN A 68 -4.77 -15.59 0.50
CA GLN A 68 -5.53 -14.69 1.39
C GLN A 68 -4.86 -13.32 1.48
N LEU A 69 -3.52 -13.27 1.54
CA LEU A 69 -2.78 -12.02 1.51
C LEU A 69 -3.07 -11.21 0.24
N ILE A 70 -3.05 -11.88 -0.93
CA ILE A 70 -3.36 -11.23 -2.21
C ILE A 70 -4.80 -10.71 -2.23
N LYS A 71 -5.78 -11.50 -1.76
CA LYS A 71 -7.18 -11.05 -1.67
C LYS A 71 -7.33 -9.80 -0.81
N ILE A 72 -6.66 -9.76 0.33
CA ILE A 72 -6.72 -8.62 1.26
C ILE A 72 -6.02 -7.40 0.66
N ALA A 73 -4.87 -7.57 -0.01
CA ALA A 73 -4.23 -6.49 -0.76
C ALA A 73 -5.16 -5.87 -1.80
N ILE A 74 -5.91 -6.69 -2.55
CA ILE A 74 -6.89 -6.21 -3.53
C ILE A 74 -8.00 -5.41 -2.85
N ILE A 75 -8.52 -5.88 -1.70
CA ILE A 75 -9.55 -5.14 -0.94
C ILE A 75 -9.04 -3.76 -0.53
N ILE A 76 -7.83 -3.69 0.04
CA ILE A 76 -7.22 -2.42 0.46
C ILE A 76 -7.01 -1.49 -0.74
N PHE A 77 -6.58 -2.04 -1.87
CA PHE A 77 -6.42 -1.29 -3.12
C PHE A 77 -7.76 -0.71 -3.62
N ILE A 78 -8.84 -1.50 -3.61
CA ILE A 78 -10.17 -1.03 -3.99
C ILE A 78 -10.63 0.12 -3.08
N ILE A 79 -10.42 -0.01 -1.76
CA ILE A 79 -10.74 1.06 -0.80
C ILE A 79 -9.96 2.34 -1.14
N LEU A 80 -8.67 2.23 -1.46
CA LEU A 80 -7.85 3.37 -1.86
C LEU A 80 -8.40 4.05 -3.13
N ILE A 81 -8.82 3.29 -4.14
CA ILE A 81 -9.42 3.84 -5.36
C ILE A 81 -10.73 4.56 -5.04
N ILE A 82 -11.60 3.98 -4.21
CA ILE A 82 -12.86 4.62 -3.80
C ILE A 82 -12.56 5.95 -3.10
N VAL A 83 -11.66 5.96 -2.12
CA VAL A 83 -11.26 7.16 -1.39
C VAL A 83 -10.66 8.21 -2.33
N ALA A 84 -9.83 7.80 -3.28
CA ALA A 84 -9.22 8.71 -4.26
C ALA A 84 -10.28 9.37 -5.16
N ILE A 85 -11.25 8.60 -5.67
CA ILE A 85 -12.35 9.13 -6.49
C ILE A 85 -13.17 10.14 -5.68
N VAL A 86 -13.51 9.80 -4.42
CA VAL A 86 -14.23 10.71 -3.53
C VAL A 86 -13.44 11.99 -3.28
N ALA A 87 -12.15 11.88 -2.96
CA ALA A 87 -11.29 13.05 -2.70
C ALA A 87 -11.19 13.98 -3.93
N ILE A 88 -10.97 13.42 -5.12
CA ILE A 88 -10.91 14.18 -6.38
C ILE A 88 -12.26 14.83 -6.67
N GLY A 89 -13.35 14.07 -6.55
CA GLY A 89 -14.71 14.56 -6.78
C GLY A 89 -15.11 15.70 -5.82
N SER A 90 -14.79 15.55 -4.53
CA SER A 90 -15.01 16.59 -3.53
C SER A 90 -14.22 17.86 -3.83
N GLY A 91 -12.95 17.74 -4.21
CA GLY A 91 -12.12 18.88 -4.61
C GLY A 91 -12.67 19.61 -5.83
N HIS A 92 -13.12 18.86 -6.85
CA HIS A 92 -13.73 19.42 -8.05
C HIS A 92 -15.03 20.17 -7.74
N LEU A 93 -15.93 19.57 -6.94
CA LEU A 93 -17.20 20.18 -6.57
C LEU A 93 -17.01 21.44 -5.73
N TYR A 94 -16.04 21.44 -4.82
CA TYR A 94 -15.66 22.61 -4.04
C TYR A 94 -15.10 23.74 -4.93
N GLY A 95 -14.31 23.39 -5.94
CA GLY A 95 -13.83 24.34 -6.94
C GLY A 95 -14.96 25.06 -7.69
N ILE A 96 -15.99 24.31 -8.10
CA ILE A 96 -17.19 24.88 -8.74
C ILE A 96 -17.93 25.81 -7.76
N TYR A 97 -18.14 25.37 -6.52
CA TYR A 97 -18.82 26.17 -5.50
C TYR A 97 -18.14 27.52 -5.28
N LEU A 98 -16.80 27.55 -5.18
CA LEU A 98 -16.04 28.79 -5.01
C LEU A 98 -16.15 29.72 -6.22
N GLN A 99 -16.20 29.17 -7.43
CA GLN A 99 -16.39 29.98 -8.65
C GLN A 99 -17.77 30.60 -8.72
N SER A 100 -18.82 29.88 -8.32
CA SER A 100 -20.20 30.39 -8.27
C SER A 100 -20.44 31.44 -7.19
N THR A 101 -19.55 31.55 -6.20
CA THR A 101 -19.67 32.49 -5.08
C THR A 101 -18.84 33.76 -5.26
N ARG A 102 -17.91 33.80 -6.22
CA ARG A 102 -17.19 35.03 -6.62
C ARG A 102 -17.98 35.82 -7.63
#